data_AF-A0A126Z0Y0-F1
#
_entry.id   AF-A0A126Z0Y0-F1
#
_cell.length_a   1.000
_cell.length_b   1.000
_cell.length_c   1.000
_cell.angle_alpha   90.00
_cell.angle_beta   90.00
_cell.angle_gamma   90.00
#
_symmetry.space_group_name_H-M   'P 1'
#
loop_
_entity.id
_entity.type
_entity.pdbx_description
1 polymer ?
#
loop_
_entity_poly.entity_id
_entity_poly.type
_entity_poly.pdbx_seq_one_letter_code
_entity_poly.pdbx_strand_id
1 'polypeptide(L)'
;METLSYTVSMTLFGVILVETFVSLRARRAVRGSRERYVALTQRRILSWIVNIGFAAQGIVGLVIGQPLSLLSLVFAVYLSYQEIKNHKDDDDWFNGRMKKIWKGVKKAFAPPIKVPSPVAAPSPVFG
;
A
#
# COMPACT_ATOMS: atom_id res chain seq x y z
N MET A 1 23.98 -9.56 -11.61
CA MET A 1 23.06 -10.12 -10.60
C MET A 1 23.23 -9.43 -9.25
N GLU A 2 24.45 -9.21 -8.78
CA GLU A 2 24.72 -8.47 -7.53
C GLU A 2 24.19 -7.03 -7.54
N THR A 3 24.32 -6.32 -8.67
CA THR A 3 23.78 -4.97 -8.86
C THR A 3 22.26 -4.90 -8.69
N LEU A 4 21.51 -5.86 -9.26
CA LEU A 4 20.05 -5.92 -9.09
C LEU A 4 19.64 -6.19 -7.64
N SER A 5 20.31 -7.14 -6.98
CA SER A 5 20.06 -7.45 -5.57
C SER A 5 20.37 -6.25 -4.65
N TYR A 6 21.46 -5.54 -4.94
CA TYR A 6 21.86 -4.33 -4.22
C TYR A 6 20.88 -3.17 -4.44
N THR A 7 20.43 -2.92 -5.68
CA THR A 7 19.44 -1.89 -5.98
C THR A 7 18.10 -2.16 -5.31
N VAL A 8 17.63 -3.42 -5.31
CA VAL A 8 16.40 -3.82 -4.61
C VAL A 8 16.55 -3.60 -3.10
N SER A 9 17.68 -4.01 -2.53
CA SER A 9 17.96 -3.83 -1.09
C SER A 9 18.04 -2.34 -0.68
N MET A 10 18.68 -1.50 -1.49
CA MET A 10 18.72 -0.05 -1.29
C MET A 10 17.35 0.60 -1.42
N THR A 11 16.53 0.12 -2.36
CA THR A 11 15.15 0.60 -2.53
C THR A 11 14.30 0.25 -1.31
N LEU A 12 14.38 -1.00 -0.81
CA LEU A 12 13.69 -1.42 0.40
C LEU A 12 14.15 -0.62 1.62
N PHE A 13 15.46 -0.36 1.74
CA PHE A 13 16.00 0.48 2.81
C PHE A 13 15.45 1.91 2.74
N GLY A 14 15.38 2.49 1.54
CA GLY A 14 14.75 3.80 1.31
C GLY A 14 13.27 3.83 1.73
N VAL A 15 12.50 2.78 1.40
CA VAL A 15 11.09 2.68 1.81
C VAL A 15 10.96 2.54 3.33
N ILE A 16 11.84 1.78 3.99
CA ILE A 16 11.88 1.66 5.46
C ILE A 16 12.16 3.01 6.13
N LEU A 17 13.08 3.82 5.57
CA LEU A 17 13.35 5.16 6.07
C LEU A 17 12.14 6.08 5.95
N VAL A 18 11.44 6.04 4.80
CA VAL A 18 10.20 6.80 4.60
C VAL A 18 9.12 6.33 5.59
N GLU A 19 8.96 5.03 5.80
CA GLU A 19 8.02 4.49 6.78
C GLU A 19 8.34 4.97 8.20
N THR A 20 9.62 5.01 8.56
CA THR A 20 10.10 5.50 9.86
C THR A 20 9.74 6.98 10.04
N PHE A 21 9.94 7.80 9.02
CA PHE A 21 9.58 9.22 9.05
C PHE A 21 8.06 9.44 9.18
N VAL A 22 7.25 8.70 8.41
CA VAL A 22 5.79 8.76 8.49
C VAL A 22 5.30 8.28 9.87
N SER A 23 5.95 7.26 10.43
CA SER A 23 5.66 6.75 11.78
C SER A 23 5.91 7.80 12.87
N LEU A 24 7.01 8.55 12.77
CA LEU A 24 7.33 9.66 13.68
C LEU A 24 6.30 10.79 13.56
N ARG A 25 5.88 11.13 12.33
CA ARG A 25 4.81 12.13 12.10
C ARG A 25 3.47 11.67 12.67
N ALA A 26 3.09 10.41 12.47
CA ALA A 26 1.86 9.83 13.01
C ALA A 26 1.83 9.82 14.55
N ARG A 27 2.99 9.67 15.21
CA ARG A 27 3.12 9.76 16.67
C ARG A 27 2.99 11.18 17.21
N ARG A 28 3.37 12.19 16.43
CA ARG A 28 3.25 13.62 16.80
C ARG A 28 1.85 14.19 16.58
N ALA A 29 1.02 13.55 15.76
CA ALA A 29 -0.33 14.03 15.45
C ALA A 29 -1.33 13.76 16.59
N VAL A 30 -2.28 14.67 16.79
CA VAL A 30 -3.29 14.61 17.87
C VAL A 30 -4.16 13.35 17.73
N ARG A 31 -4.41 12.65 18.85
CA ARG A 31 -5.35 11.51 18.96
C ARG A 31 -6.72 11.89 18.38
N GLY A 32 -7.22 11.12 17.41
CA GLY A 32 -8.53 11.35 16.79
C GLY A 32 -8.56 12.36 15.62
N SER A 33 -7.45 13.04 15.32
CA SER A 33 -7.40 13.96 14.18
C SER A 33 -7.42 13.24 12.83
N ARG A 34 -8.02 13.89 11.81
CA ARG A 34 -8.02 13.40 10.42
C ARG A 34 -6.60 13.19 9.89
N GLU A 35 -5.66 14.05 10.29
CA GLU A 35 -4.25 13.95 9.91
C GLU A 35 -3.60 12.68 10.45
N ARG A 36 -3.84 12.33 11.71
CA ARG A 36 -3.32 11.09 12.29
C ARG A 36 -3.90 9.86 11.58
N TYR A 37 -5.19 9.92 11.24
CA TYR A 37 -5.85 8.84 10.51
C TYR A 37 -5.26 8.61 9.11
N VAL A 38 -4.98 9.68 8.37
CA VAL A 38 -4.30 9.61 7.07
C VAL A 38 -2.87 9.14 7.21
N ALA A 39 -2.10 9.65 8.19
CA ALA A 39 -0.72 9.26 8.41
C ALA A 39 -0.58 7.78 8.80
N LEU A 40 -1.49 7.26 9.64
CA LEU A 40 -1.54 5.83 9.98
C LEU A 40 -1.89 4.99 8.74
N THR A 41 -2.84 5.44 7.93
CA THR A 41 -3.20 4.77 6.66
C THR A 41 -2.01 4.71 5.69
N GLN A 42 -1.28 5.82 5.53
CA GLN A 42 -0.07 5.88 4.69
C GLN A 42 1.03 4.96 5.22
N ARG A 43 1.30 4.99 6.53
CA ARG A 43 2.27 4.09 7.18
C ARG A 43 1.92 2.62 6.90
N ARG A 44 0.66 2.23 7.05
CA ARG A 44 0.22 0.85 6.81
C ARG A 44 0.39 0.42 5.35
N ILE A 45 0.06 1.30 4.40
CA ILE A 45 0.29 1.01 2.97
C ILE A 45 1.79 0.80 2.72
N LEU A 46 2.64 1.67 3.27
CA LEU A 46 4.09 1.55 3.15
C LEU A 46 4.62 0.25 3.78
N SER A 47 4.20 -0.09 5.00
CA SER A 47 4.56 -1.34 5.69
C SER A 47 4.19 -2.58 4.84
N TRP A 48 2.97 -2.62 4.28
CA TRP A 48 2.56 -3.72 3.39
C TRP A 48 3.35 -3.78 2.09
N ILE A 49 3.72 -2.62 1.51
CA ILE A 49 4.59 -2.57 0.32
C ILE A 49 5.97 -3.17 0.65
N VAL A 50 6.56 -2.81 1.81
CA VAL A 50 7.84 -3.38 2.26
C VAL A 50 7.73 -4.90 2.43
N ASN A 51 6.66 -5.38 3.06
CA ASN A 51 6.44 -6.82 3.25
C ASN A 51 6.31 -7.57 1.92
N ILE A 52 5.54 -7.03 0.97
CA ILE A 52 5.41 -7.60 -0.38
C ILE A 52 6.75 -7.56 -1.11
N GLY A 53 7.53 -6.48 -0.95
CA GLY A 53 8.86 -6.35 -1.53
C GLY A 53 9.84 -7.41 -1.03
N PHE A 54 9.89 -7.65 0.29
CA PHE A 54 10.68 -8.73 0.87
C PHE A 54 10.20 -10.12 0.42
N ALA A 55 8.88 -10.33 0.33
CA ALA A 55 8.32 -11.58 -0.17
C ALA A 55 8.72 -11.83 -1.64
N ALA A 56 8.59 -10.83 -2.50
CA ALA A 56 8.97 -10.90 -3.91
C ALA A 56 10.48 -11.12 -4.08
N GLN A 57 11.32 -10.39 -3.33
CA GLN A 57 12.77 -10.58 -3.33
C GLN A 57 13.14 -12.00 -2.87
N GLY A 58 12.48 -12.52 -1.84
CA GLY A 58 12.68 -13.86 -1.35
C GLY A 58 12.30 -14.93 -2.37
N ILE A 59 11.13 -14.80 -3.04
CA ILE A 59 10.68 -15.73 -4.08
C ILE A 59 11.64 -15.71 -5.27
N VAL A 60 11.96 -14.52 -5.80
CA VAL A 60 12.88 -14.38 -6.94
C VAL A 60 14.25 -14.91 -6.57
N GLY A 61 14.73 -14.58 -5.36
CA GLY A 61 15.99 -15.06 -4.81
C GLY A 61 16.06 -16.59 -4.70
N LEU A 62 14.98 -17.25 -4.31
CA LEU A 62 14.90 -18.72 -4.29
C LEU A 62 15.00 -19.31 -5.69
N VAL A 63 14.29 -18.74 -6.66
CA VAL A 63 14.30 -19.21 -8.05
C VAL A 63 15.70 -19.13 -8.68
N ILE A 64 16.50 -18.12 -8.32
CA ILE A 64 17.86 -17.92 -8.83
C ILE A 64 18.96 -18.48 -7.91
N GLY A 65 18.60 -19.23 -6.87
CA GLY A 65 19.55 -19.90 -5.97
C GLY A 65 20.33 -18.98 -5.03
N GLN A 66 19.82 -17.78 -4.71
CA GLN A 66 20.47 -16.88 -3.75
C GLN A 66 20.34 -17.41 -2.31
N PRO A 67 21.44 -17.51 -1.54
CA PRO A 67 21.44 -18.14 -0.22
C PRO A 67 20.66 -17.35 0.84
N LEU A 68 20.57 -16.02 0.70
CA LEU A 68 19.87 -15.14 1.65
C LEU A 68 18.38 -14.95 1.34
N SER A 69 17.87 -15.56 0.26
CA SER A 69 16.47 -15.45 -0.16
C SER A 69 15.48 -15.95 0.90
N LEU A 70 15.86 -17.01 1.61
CA LEU A 70 15.06 -17.59 2.69
C LEU A 70 14.93 -16.63 3.88
N LEU A 71 15.97 -15.85 4.16
CA LEU A 71 15.95 -14.81 5.19
C LEU A 71 14.96 -13.70 4.81
N SER A 72 14.94 -13.26 3.55
CA SER A 72 13.98 -12.26 3.06
C SER A 72 12.54 -12.73 3.21
N LEU A 73 12.25 -14.02 2.96
CA LEU A 73 10.92 -14.59 3.21
C LEU A 73 10.56 -14.63 4.69
N VAL A 74 11.49 -15.05 5.55
CA VAL A 74 11.28 -15.05 7.00
C VAL A 74 10.99 -13.64 7.52
N PHE A 75 11.72 -12.62 7.04
CA PHE A 75 11.44 -11.22 7.35
C PHE A 75 10.06 -10.78 6.86
N ALA A 76 9.67 -11.15 5.64
CA ALA A 76 8.35 -10.81 5.11
C ALA A 76 7.22 -11.39 5.99
N VAL A 77 7.35 -12.65 6.41
CA VAL A 77 6.38 -13.31 7.29
C VAL A 77 6.37 -12.67 8.68
N TYR A 78 7.54 -12.41 9.26
CA TYR A 78 7.67 -11.80 10.58
C TYR A 78 7.07 -10.39 10.62
N LEU A 79 7.40 -9.55 9.65
CA LEU A 79 6.90 -8.18 9.58
C LEU A 79 5.39 -8.16 9.31
N SER A 80 4.88 -9.07 8.45
CA SER A 80 3.44 -9.22 8.23
C SER A 80 2.72 -9.65 9.50
N TYR A 81 3.29 -10.60 10.26
CA TYR A 81 2.73 -11.03 11.54
C TYR A 81 2.71 -9.91 12.58
N GLN A 82 3.80 -9.14 12.69
CA GLN A 82 3.87 -7.97 13.58
C GLN A 82 2.85 -6.89 13.19
N GLU A 83 2.69 -6.63 11.90
CA GLU A 83 1.69 -5.69 11.40
C GLU A 83 0.29 -6.15 11.82
N ILE A 84 -0.07 -7.41 11.60
CA ILE A 84 -1.37 -7.98 12.00
C ILE A 84 -1.56 -7.97 13.52
N LYS A 85 -0.54 -8.33 14.31
CA LYS A 85 -0.64 -8.37 15.78
C LYS A 85 -0.85 -6.98 16.37
N ASN A 86 -0.28 -5.94 15.77
CA ASN A 86 -0.39 -4.55 16.22
C ASN A 86 -1.66 -3.83 15.72
N HIS A 87 -2.63 -4.55 15.12
CA HIS A 87 -3.88 -3.99 14.61
C HIS A 87 -5.01 -3.83 15.64
N LYS A 88 -4.79 -4.14 16.93
CA LYS A 88 -5.85 -4.12 17.96
C LYS A 88 -6.59 -2.78 18.12
N ASP A 89 -6.00 -1.67 17.69
CA ASP A 89 -6.59 -0.32 17.79
C ASP A 89 -7.32 0.13 16.51
N ASP A 90 -7.39 -0.69 15.47
CA ASP A 90 -7.78 -0.26 14.12
C ASP A 90 -8.60 -1.33 13.36
N ASP A 91 -9.72 -1.74 13.96
CA ASP A 91 -10.61 -2.83 13.50
C ASP A 91 -11.10 -2.68 12.04
N ASP A 92 -11.13 -1.45 11.52
CA ASP A 92 -11.66 -1.14 10.20
C ASP A 92 -10.67 -1.28 9.03
N TRP A 93 -9.39 -1.57 9.28
CA TRP A 93 -8.36 -1.57 8.22
C TRP A 93 -8.67 -2.59 7.11
N PHE A 94 -8.75 -3.87 7.46
CA PHE A 94 -8.92 -4.96 6.48
C PHE A 94 -10.35 -5.04 5.94
N ASN A 95 -11.35 -4.86 6.81
CA ASN A 95 -12.75 -5.05 6.44
C ASN A 95 -13.36 -3.85 5.71
N GLY A 96 -12.89 -2.63 5.98
CA GLY A 96 -13.45 -1.39 5.43
C GLY A 96 -12.49 -0.60 4.55
N ARG A 97 -11.40 -0.11 5.13
CA ARG A 97 -10.49 0.85 4.49
C ARG A 97 -9.77 0.27 3.29
N MET A 98 -9.21 -0.92 3.43
CA MET A 98 -8.49 -1.61 2.35
C MET A 98 -9.42 -1.83 1.14
N LYS A 99 -10.67 -2.26 1.37
CA LYS A 99 -11.67 -2.41 0.31
C LYS A 99 -11.98 -1.08 -0.40
N LYS A 100 -12.10 0.03 0.35
CA LYS A 100 -12.34 1.36 -0.24
C LYS A 100 -11.16 1.82 -1.10
N ILE A 101 -9.94 1.66 -0.61
CA ILE A 101 -8.71 1.99 -1.36
C ILE A 101 -8.64 1.14 -2.62
N TRP A 102 -8.86 -0.17 -2.52
CA TRP A 102 -8.85 -1.09 -3.66
C TRP A 102 -9.93 -0.75 -4.69
N LYS A 103 -11.13 -0.36 -4.25
CA LYS A 103 -12.20 0.13 -5.15
C LYS A 103 -11.79 1.39 -5.89
N GLY A 104 -11.10 2.32 -5.21
CA GLY A 104 -10.53 3.52 -5.83
C GLY A 104 -9.46 3.19 -6.87
N VAL A 105 -8.52 2.30 -6.54
CA VAL A 105 -7.49 1.81 -7.46
C VAL A 105 -8.12 1.14 -8.67
N LYS A 106 -9.05 0.20 -8.48
CA LYS A 106 -9.79 -0.44 -9.57
C LYS A 106 -10.51 0.56 -10.47
N LYS A 107 -11.08 1.63 -9.90
CA LYS A 107 -11.73 2.68 -10.68
C LYS A 107 -10.73 3.53 -11.48
N ALA A 108 -9.54 3.80 -10.94
CA ALA A 108 -8.49 4.54 -11.63
C ALA A 108 -7.88 3.75 -12.80
N PHE A 109 -7.81 2.42 -12.68
CA PHE A 109 -7.35 1.52 -13.74
C PHE A 109 -8.46 1.01 -14.65
N ALA A 110 -9.73 1.31 -14.35
CA ALA A 110 -10.83 0.99 -15.25
C ALA A 110 -10.80 1.95 -16.45
N PRO A 111 -10.99 1.45 -17.68
CA PRO A 111 -11.10 2.32 -18.85
C PRO A 111 -12.25 3.31 -18.63
N PRO A 112 -12.10 4.58 -19.04
CA PRO A 112 -13.16 5.56 -18.89
C PRO A 112 -14.41 5.04 -19.59
N ILE A 113 -15.46 4.77 -18.82
CA ILE A 113 -16.77 4.45 -19.38
C ILE A 113 -17.20 5.70 -20.13
N LYS A 114 -17.19 5.66 -21.47
CA LYS A 114 -17.83 6.67 -22.30
C LYS A 114 -19.30 6.68 -21.92
N VAL A 115 -19.69 7.62 -21.06
CA VAL A 115 -21.10 7.93 -20.84
C VAL A 115 -21.64 8.35 -22.21
N PRO A 116 -22.63 7.66 -22.80
CA PRO A 116 -23.24 8.16 -24.01
C PRO A 116 -23.76 9.56 -23.69
N SER A 117 -23.33 10.54 -24.48
CA SER A 117 -23.76 11.92 -24.35
C SER A 117 -25.28 11.96 -24.21
N PRO A 118 -25.84 12.70 -23.23
CA PRO A 118 -27.28 12.84 -23.14
C PRO A 118 -27.77 13.37 -24.49
N VAL A 119 -28.63 12.59 -25.15
CA VAL A 119 -29.33 12.99 -26.37
C VAL A 119 -29.94 14.35 -26.07
N ALA A 120 -29.64 15.33 -26.93
CA ALA A 120 -30.09 16.71 -26.78
C ALA A 120 -31.59 16.71 -26.50
N ALA A 121 -31.97 17.15 -25.30
CA ALA A 121 -33.37 17.35 -24.96
C ALA A 121 -33.93 18.41 -25.92
N PRO A 122 -35.05 18.17 -26.63
CA PRO A 122 -35.64 19.18 -27.49
C PRO A 122 -36.03 20.40 -26.65
N SER A 123 -35.63 21.58 -27.12
CA SER A 123 -35.90 22.87 -26.47
C SER A 123 -37.41 23.07 -26.31
N PRO A 124 -37.90 23.55 -25.15
CA PRO A 124 -39.32 23.81 -24.95
C PRO A 124 -39.77 24.94 -25.90
N VAL A 125 -40.76 24.64 -26.73
CA VAL A 125 -41.47 25.64 -27.53
C VAL A 125 -42.46 26.32 -26.59
N PHE A 126 -42.16 27.55 -26.19
CA PHE A 126 -43.17 28.42 -25.57
C PHE A 126 -44.04 28.98 -26.70
N GLY A 127 -45.31 28.58 -26.69
CA GLY A 127 -46.38 29.15 -27.52
C GLY A 127 -47.32 30.00 -26.70
#